data_AF-A0A225X2P3-F1
#
_entry.id   AF-A0A225X2P3-F1
#
_cell.length_a   1.000
_cell.length_b   1.000
_cell.length_c   1.000
_cell.angle_alpha   90.00
_cell.angle_beta   90.00
_cell.angle_gamma   90.00
#
_symmetry.space_group_name_H-M   'P 1'
#
loop_
_entity.id
_entity.type
_entity.pdbx_description
1 polymer ?
#
loop_
_entity_poly.entity_id
_entity_poly.type
_entity_poly.pdbx_seq_one_letter_code
_entity_poly.pdbx_strand_id
1 'polypeptide(L)'
;MNDVFDAETGEKLELFVPSKESTKVLAPTSQVQQPSPSRAVHRETQSQRVLGDNVDWGREQKAEQCFRESLAGIRQELQRHDLSQVDRLSLTTELLEKTKQNYARHIQALIVEELAREMDREVAMRLELAPLGRERMQRRHDKERAFYRAQISRIREECEMALTAMAAKNNLLR
;
A
#
# COMPACT_ATOMS: atom_id res chain seq x y z
N MET A 1 -14.70 -14.76 -29.78
CA MET A 1 -15.09 -14.25 -28.45
C MET A 1 -13.92 -14.51 -27.54
N ASN A 2 -13.06 -13.52 -27.33
CA ASN A 2 -11.92 -13.63 -26.43
C ASN A 2 -12.31 -12.86 -25.17
N ASP A 3 -13.00 -13.55 -24.27
CA ASP A 3 -13.32 -12.99 -22.97
C ASP A 3 -12.06 -13.08 -22.10
N VAL A 4 -11.49 -11.92 -21.78
CA VAL A 4 -10.31 -11.80 -20.93
C VAL A 4 -10.79 -11.49 -19.52
N PHE A 5 -10.34 -12.29 -18.55
CA PHE A 5 -10.71 -12.14 -17.16
C PHE A 5 -9.48 -11.72 -16.35
N ASP A 6 -9.69 -10.90 -15.34
CA ASP A 6 -8.65 -10.54 -14.38
C ASP A 6 -8.28 -11.78 -13.54
N ALA A 7 -6.97 -12.04 -13.43
CA ALA A 7 -6.45 -13.22 -12.73
C ALA A 7 -6.51 -13.09 -11.20
N GLU A 8 -6.62 -11.86 -10.68
CA GLU A 8 -6.64 -11.62 -9.23
C GLU A 8 -8.07 -11.52 -8.67
N THR A 9 -9.03 -11.07 -9.48
CA THR A 9 -10.43 -10.84 -9.06
C THR A 9 -11.45 -11.74 -9.76
N GLY A 10 -11.11 -12.35 -10.91
CA GLY A 10 -12.02 -13.19 -11.69
C GLY A 10 -13.10 -12.41 -12.46
N GLU A 11 -13.03 -11.07 -12.47
CA GLU A 11 -14.00 -10.23 -13.18
C GLU A 11 -13.69 -10.14 -14.69
N LYS A 12 -14.74 -10.03 -15.50
CA LYS A 12 -14.64 -9.97 -16.96
C LYS A 12 -14.22 -8.57 -17.41
N LEU A 13 -13.09 -8.47 -18.10
CA LEU A 13 -12.57 -7.20 -18.62
C LEU A 13 -13.20 -6.88 -19.98
N GLU A 14 -14.00 -5.81 -20.03
CA GLU A 14 -14.56 -5.28 -21.28
C GLU A 14 -13.48 -4.52 -22.07
N LEU A 15 -12.88 -5.21 -23.04
CA LEU A 15 -11.95 -4.61 -24.00
C LEU A 15 -12.70 -3.73 -25.00
N PHE A 16 -12.64 -2.41 -24.81
CA PHE A 16 -13.03 -1.43 -25.83
C PHE A 16 -12.02 -1.45 -26.99
N VAL A 17 -12.38 -2.13 -28.08
CA VAL A 17 -11.69 -2.04 -29.36
C VAL A 17 -12.38 -0.96 -30.20
N PRO A 18 -11.70 0.14 -30.61
CA PRO A 18 -12.26 1.07 -31.58
C PRO A 18 -12.25 0.40 -32.96
N SER A 19 -13.39 -0.12 -33.39
CA SER A 19 -13.58 -0.55 -34.79
C SER A 19 -13.79 0.68 -35.67
N LYS A 20 -12.97 0.78 -36.72
CA LYS A 20 -13.12 1.72 -37.83
C LYS A 20 -14.31 1.30 -38.68
N GLU A 21 -15.31 2.16 -38.83
CA GLU A 21 -16.33 2.18 -39.89
C GLU A 21 -17.16 3.47 -39.67
N SER A 22 -17.71 4.19 -40.64
CA SER A 22 -17.58 4.22 -42.09
C SER A 22 -18.13 5.58 -42.53
N THR A 23 -17.58 6.08 -43.62
CA THR A 23 -17.99 7.27 -44.36
C THR A 23 -19.46 7.14 -44.81
N LYS A 24 -20.31 8.12 -44.50
CA LYS A 24 -21.55 8.34 -45.27
C LYS A 24 -21.68 9.81 -45.68
N VAL A 25 -21.55 9.97 -46.98
CA VAL A 25 -21.86 11.14 -47.82
C VAL A 25 -23.36 11.42 -47.76
N LEU A 26 -23.76 12.69 -47.60
CA LEU A 26 -24.96 13.24 -48.24
C LEU A 26 -24.87 14.77 -48.29
N ALA A 27 -24.85 15.31 -49.50
CA ALA A 27 -25.22 16.67 -49.85
C ALA A 27 -26.35 16.56 -50.89
N PRO A 28 -27.06 17.63 -51.31
CA PRO A 28 -27.20 18.98 -50.75
C PRO A 28 -28.70 19.41 -50.66
N THR A 29 -28.93 20.72 -50.48
CA THR A 29 -30.10 21.53 -50.90
C THR A 29 -31.07 21.93 -49.79
N SER A 30 -31.04 23.20 -49.39
CA SER A 30 -32.07 24.18 -49.77
C SER A 30 -31.80 25.55 -49.17
N GLN A 31 -31.87 26.58 -50.02
CA GLN A 31 -31.97 27.99 -49.67
C GLN A 31 -33.23 28.22 -48.85
N VAL A 32 -33.14 28.89 -47.70
CA VAL A 32 -34.21 29.76 -47.19
C VAL A 32 -33.59 30.93 -46.43
N GLN A 33 -33.69 32.10 -47.05
CA GLN A 33 -33.92 33.44 -46.51
C GLN A 33 -33.34 33.80 -45.14
N GLN A 34 -32.43 34.78 -45.15
CA GLN A 34 -32.25 35.72 -44.05
C GLN A 34 -33.54 36.53 -43.81
N PRO A 35 -33.98 36.66 -42.55
CA PRO A 35 -34.58 37.89 -42.07
C PRO A 35 -33.61 38.66 -41.17
N SER A 36 -33.72 39.98 -41.25
CA SER A 36 -33.15 41.04 -40.41
C SER A 36 -32.91 40.71 -38.93
N PRO A 37 -31.93 41.36 -38.27
CA PRO A 37 -31.53 41.04 -36.90
C PRO A 37 -32.61 41.51 -35.91
N SER A 38 -33.55 40.62 -35.63
CA SER A 38 -34.38 40.70 -34.44
C SER A 38 -33.46 40.55 -33.24
N ARG A 39 -33.46 41.56 -32.37
CA ARG A 39 -32.73 41.61 -31.10
C ARG A 39 -33.39 40.66 -30.09
N ALA A 40 -33.43 39.37 -30.41
CA ALA A 40 -33.89 38.30 -29.55
C ALA A 40 -32.67 37.41 -29.25
N VAL A 41 -32.10 37.59 -28.07
CA VAL A 41 -31.05 36.71 -27.55
C VAL A 41 -31.70 35.35 -27.30
N HIS A 42 -31.58 34.43 -28.25
CA HIS A 42 -32.03 33.05 -28.08
C HIS A 42 -31.16 32.39 -27.01
N ARG A 43 -31.72 32.20 -25.80
CA ARG A 43 -31.06 31.45 -24.71
C ARG A 43 -30.71 30.01 -25.10
N GLU A 44 -31.38 29.47 -26.11
CA GLU A 44 -31.30 28.06 -26.52
C GLU A 44 -30.05 27.76 -27.38
N THR A 45 -29.48 28.76 -28.05
CA THR A 45 -28.20 28.64 -28.79
C THR A 45 -27.03 29.26 -28.03
N GLN A 46 -27.28 29.84 -26.86
CA GLN A 46 -26.25 30.40 -26.00
C GLN A 46 -25.52 29.24 -25.31
N SER A 47 -24.22 29.10 -25.61
CA SER A 47 -23.35 28.12 -24.95
C SER A 47 -23.54 28.20 -23.43
N GLN A 48 -24.07 27.13 -22.83
CA GLN A 48 -24.17 26.99 -21.37
C GLN A 48 -22.81 26.76 -20.70
N ARG A 49 -21.73 26.65 -21.48
CA ARG A 49 -20.38 26.58 -20.90
C ARG A 49 -20.10 27.90 -20.21
N VAL A 50 -19.82 27.82 -18.91
CA VAL A 50 -19.35 28.96 -18.13
C VAL A 50 -18.09 29.49 -18.80
N LEU A 51 -18.13 30.74 -19.25
CA LEU A 51 -16.92 31.48 -19.67
C LEU A 51 -16.00 31.55 -18.45
N GLY A 52 -15.10 30.58 -18.32
CA GLY A 52 -14.32 30.39 -17.10
C GLY A 52 -13.87 28.95 -16.84
N ASP A 53 -14.33 27.96 -17.62
CA ASP A 53 -13.65 26.67 -17.70
C ASP A 53 -12.25 26.93 -18.28
N ASN A 54 -11.29 27.19 -17.39
CA ASN A 54 -9.88 27.28 -17.72
C ASN A 54 -9.55 26.01 -18.48
N VAL A 55 -9.36 26.13 -19.80
CA VAL A 55 -8.84 25.04 -20.59
C VAL A 55 -7.49 24.73 -19.98
N ASP A 56 -7.36 23.52 -19.44
CA ASP A 56 -6.23 23.02 -18.66
C ASP A 56 -4.97 22.85 -19.52
N TRP A 57 -4.77 23.69 -20.54
CA TRP A 57 -3.62 23.73 -21.44
C TRP A 57 -2.30 23.63 -20.69
N GLY A 58 -2.18 24.32 -19.55
CA GLY A 58 -0.98 24.25 -18.71
C GLY A 58 -0.80 22.89 -18.01
N ARG A 59 -1.87 22.17 -17.69
CA ARG A 59 -1.83 20.80 -17.15
C ARG A 59 -1.55 19.78 -18.27
N GLU A 60 -2.19 19.92 -19.41
CA GLU A 60 -1.98 19.08 -20.60
C GLU A 60 -0.54 19.21 -21.11
N GLN A 61 0.00 20.42 -21.22
CA GLN A 61 1.36 20.67 -21.65
C GLN A 61 2.40 20.07 -20.68
N LYS A 62 2.13 20.13 -19.36
CA LYS A 62 2.97 19.47 -18.35
C LYS A 62 2.90 17.96 -18.45
N ALA A 63 1.71 17.39 -18.65
CA ALA A 63 1.54 15.95 -18.80
C ALA A 63 2.25 15.43 -20.06
N GLU A 64 2.16 16.17 -21.17
CA GLU A 64 2.88 15.88 -22.40
C GLU A 64 4.39 15.97 -22.20
N GLN A 65 4.88 16.99 -21.50
CA GLN A 65 6.30 17.10 -21.18
C GLN A 65 6.78 15.96 -20.27
N CYS A 66 6.03 15.63 -19.22
CA CYS A 66 6.31 14.48 -18.36
C CYS A 66 6.30 13.17 -19.15
N PHE A 67 5.41 13.03 -20.14
CA PHE A 67 5.36 11.86 -21.00
C PHE A 67 6.60 11.78 -21.90
N ARG A 68 7.01 12.87 -22.54
CA ARG A 68 8.23 12.91 -23.35
C ARG A 68 9.47 12.57 -22.54
N GLU A 69 9.55 13.10 -21.33
CA GLU A 69 10.61 12.78 -20.37
C GLU A 69 10.45 11.38 -19.76
N SER A 70 9.33 10.67 -19.95
CA SER A 70 9.20 9.30 -19.47
C SER A 70 10.04 8.33 -20.31
N LEU A 71 10.31 7.14 -19.76
CA LEU A 71 10.96 6.07 -20.54
C LEU A 71 10.18 5.70 -21.80
N ALA A 72 8.84 5.78 -21.77
CA ALA A 72 8.00 5.50 -22.92
C ALA A 72 8.13 6.61 -23.98
N GLY A 73 8.15 7.87 -23.55
CA GLY A 73 8.35 9.03 -24.42
C GLY A 73 9.71 9.01 -25.12
N ILE A 74 10.79 8.79 -24.37
CA ILE A 74 12.15 8.70 -24.94
C ILE A 74 12.25 7.54 -25.95
N ARG A 75 11.62 6.40 -25.68
CA ARG A 75 11.54 5.27 -26.63
C ARG A 75 10.79 5.65 -27.90
N GLN A 76 9.68 6.38 -27.77
CA GLN A 76 8.90 6.85 -28.90
C GLN A 76 9.67 7.89 -29.71
N GLU A 77 10.41 8.79 -29.07
CA GLU A 77 11.25 9.77 -29.74
C GLU A 77 12.38 9.09 -30.52
N LEU A 78 13.05 8.08 -29.94
CA LEU A 78 14.09 7.30 -30.61
C LEU A 78 13.60 6.56 -31.87
N GLN A 79 12.31 6.25 -31.97
CA GLN A 79 11.72 5.63 -33.17
C GLN A 79 11.59 6.60 -34.35
N ARG A 80 11.78 7.91 -34.15
CA ARG A 80 11.71 8.90 -35.22
C ARG A 80 12.92 8.77 -36.16
N HIS A 81 12.64 8.72 -37.45
CA HIS A 81 13.67 8.57 -38.49
C HIS A 81 14.45 9.86 -38.76
N ASP A 82 13.88 11.02 -38.44
CA ASP A 82 14.43 12.35 -38.75
C ASP A 82 15.38 12.90 -37.66
N LEU A 83 15.86 12.05 -36.75
CA LEU A 83 16.74 12.46 -35.67
C LEU A 83 18.19 12.61 -36.16
N SER A 84 18.84 13.68 -35.70
CA SER A 84 20.30 13.80 -35.87
C SER A 84 21.01 12.71 -35.07
N GLN A 85 22.23 12.35 -35.50
CA GLN A 85 23.02 11.33 -34.80
C GLN A 85 23.35 11.75 -33.36
N VAL A 86 23.55 13.05 -33.12
CA VAL A 86 23.83 13.61 -31.80
C VAL A 86 22.60 13.48 -30.90
N ASP A 87 21.42 13.86 -31.40
CA ASP A 87 20.17 13.77 -30.63
C ASP A 87 19.84 12.31 -30.31
N ARG A 88 20.03 11.40 -31.28
CA ARG A 88 19.84 9.97 -31.06
C ARG A 88 20.76 9.44 -29.96
N LEU A 89 22.04 9.81 -29.97
CA LEU A 89 22.97 9.41 -28.90
C LEU A 89 22.53 9.98 -27.55
N SER A 90 22.14 11.26 -27.48
CA SER A 90 21.66 11.88 -26.25
C SER A 90 20.43 11.18 -25.66
N LEU A 91 19.44 10.85 -26.50
CA LEU A 91 18.25 10.12 -26.09
C LEU A 91 18.58 8.69 -25.64
N THR A 92 19.54 8.02 -26.29
CA THR A 92 19.98 6.69 -25.82
C THR A 92 20.68 6.76 -24.46
N THR A 93 21.50 7.78 -24.20
CA THR A 93 22.13 7.96 -22.89
C THR A 93 21.08 8.25 -21.82
N GLU A 94 20.11 9.11 -22.12
CA GLU A 94 19.02 9.45 -21.20
C GLU A 94 18.15 8.23 -20.87
N LEU A 95 17.85 7.39 -21.86
CA LEU A 95 17.14 6.12 -21.66
C LEU A 95 17.91 5.19 -20.72
N LEU A 96 19.22 5.06 -20.90
CA LEU A 96 20.06 4.22 -20.04
C LEU A 96 20.14 4.78 -18.62
N GLU A 97 20.27 6.10 -18.46
CA GLU A 97 20.29 6.74 -17.14
C GLU A 97 18.97 6.57 -16.40
N LYS A 98 17.82 6.79 -17.08
CA LYS A 98 16.50 6.61 -16.46
C LYS A 98 16.20 5.16 -16.12
N THR A 99 16.59 4.20 -16.97
CA THR A 99 16.46 2.78 -16.63
C THR A 99 17.32 2.40 -15.42
N LYS A 100 18.58 2.85 -15.38
CA LYS A 100 19.47 2.69 -14.21
C LYS A 100 18.84 3.27 -12.94
N GLN A 101 18.32 4.50 -12.99
CA GLN A 101 17.66 5.13 -11.84
C GLN A 101 16.42 4.35 -11.39
N ASN A 102 15.62 3.84 -12.31
CA ASN A 102 14.44 3.04 -11.97
C ASN A 102 14.83 1.71 -11.31
N TYR A 103 15.86 1.02 -11.80
CA TYR A 103 16.37 -0.18 -11.13
C TYR A 103 16.91 0.14 -9.73
N ALA A 104 17.65 1.24 -9.56
CA ALA A 104 18.14 1.66 -8.25
C ALA A 104 16.99 1.93 -7.27
N ARG A 105 15.95 2.65 -7.71
CA ARG A 105 14.74 2.87 -6.90
C ARG A 105 14.01 1.58 -6.56
N HIS A 106 13.88 0.67 -7.53
CA HIS A 106 13.22 -0.61 -7.31
C HIS A 106 13.98 -1.47 -6.29
N ILE A 107 15.30 -1.58 -6.43
CA ILE A 107 16.15 -2.29 -5.47
C ILE A 107 16.04 -1.64 -4.08
N GLN A 108 16.07 -0.31 -4.01
CA GLN A 108 15.91 0.40 -2.74
C GLN A 108 14.55 0.11 -2.09
N ALA A 109 13.46 0.08 -2.87
CA ALA A 109 12.14 -0.27 -2.37
C ALA A 109 12.11 -1.69 -1.80
N LEU A 110 12.66 -2.68 -2.53
CA LEU A 110 12.76 -4.05 -2.06
C LEU A 110 13.59 -4.17 -0.77
N ILE A 111 14.70 -3.45 -0.66
CA ILE A 111 15.52 -3.42 0.55
C ILE A 111 14.73 -2.87 1.73
N VAL A 112 14.01 -1.76 1.54
CA VAL A 112 13.20 -1.14 2.61
C VAL A 112 12.08 -2.08 3.05
N GLU A 113 11.42 -2.77 2.11
CA GLU A 113 10.37 -3.75 2.41
C GLU A 113 10.91 -4.97 3.19
N GLU A 114 12.09 -5.48 2.83
CA GLU A 114 12.74 -6.57 3.57
C GLU A 114 13.19 -6.13 4.95
N LEU A 115 13.74 -4.91 5.09
CA LEU A 115 14.12 -4.36 6.39
C LEU A 115 12.91 -4.19 7.31
N ALA A 116 11.78 -3.73 6.78
CA ALA A 116 10.53 -3.63 7.55
C ALA A 116 10.04 -5.01 8.00
N ARG A 117 10.02 -5.99 7.10
CA ARG A 117 9.65 -7.38 7.43
C ARG A 117 10.57 -7.99 8.49
N GLU A 118 11.87 -7.73 8.44
CA GLU A 118 12.81 -8.26 9.43
C GLU A 118 12.68 -7.59 10.79
N MET A 119 12.44 -6.27 10.81
CA MET A 119 12.14 -5.54 12.05
C MET A 119 10.88 -6.09 12.73
N ASP A 120 9.81 -6.36 11.97
CA ASP A 120 8.57 -6.92 12.51
C ASP A 120 8.79 -8.33 13.10
N ARG A 121 9.58 -9.17 12.41
CA ARG A 121 9.97 -10.50 12.93
C ARG A 121 10.78 -10.38 14.22
N GLU A 122 11.74 -9.47 14.29
CA GLU A 122 12.54 -9.27 15.50
C GLU A 122 11.68 -8.79 16.68
N VAL A 123 10.77 -7.86 16.45
CA VAL A 123 9.81 -7.40 17.46
C VAL A 123 8.96 -8.57 17.95
N ALA A 124 8.42 -9.40 17.05
CA ALA A 124 7.64 -10.58 17.41
C ALA A 124 8.45 -11.55 18.29
N MET A 125 9.68 -11.91 17.89
CA MET A 125 10.53 -12.81 18.68
C MET A 125 10.86 -12.24 20.07
N ARG A 126 11.17 -10.94 20.16
CA ARG A 126 11.44 -10.28 21.45
C ARG A 126 10.20 -10.26 22.35
N LEU A 127 9.01 -10.06 21.77
CA LEU A 127 7.74 -10.15 22.48
C LEU A 127 7.45 -11.57 22.99
N GLU A 128 7.86 -12.62 22.28
CA GLU A 128 7.75 -14.02 22.73
C GLU A 128 8.73 -14.35 23.87
N LEU A 129 9.93 -13.78 23.86
CA LEU A 129 10.94 -13.99 24.91
C LEU A 129 10.56 -13.33 26.25
N ALA A 130 9.88 -12.20 26.21
CA ALA A 130 9.47 -11.44 27.40
C ALA A 130 8.57 -12.25 28.39
N PRO A 131 7.46 -12.90 27.96
CA PRO A 131 6.65 -13.73 28.85
C PRO A 131 7.40 -14.97 29.32
N LEU A 132 8.23 -15.61 28.48
CA LEU A 132 9.04 -16.77 28.88
C LEU A 132 10.00 -16.43 30.03
N GLY A 133 10.59 -15.23 30.03
CA GLY A 133 11.40 -14.74 31.14
C GLY A 133 10.59 -14.58 32.43
N ARG A 134 9.42 -13.92 32.34
CA ARG A 134 8.51 -13.72 33.48
C ARG A 134 8.00 -15.03 34.05
N GLU A 135 7.58 -15.97 33.21
CA GLU A 135 7.12 -17.29 33.65
C GLU A 135 8.21 -18.08 34.36
N ARG A 136 9.46 -18.04 33.86
CA ARG A 136 10.59 -18.71 34.52
C ARG A 136 10.84 -18.13 35.92
N MET A 137 10.77 -16.81 36.07
CA MET A 137 10.90 -16.15 37.36
C MET A 137 9.74 -16.49 38.30
N GLN A 138 8.50 -16.44 37.79
CA GLN A 138 7.30 -16.79 38.55
C GLN A 138 7.37 -18.23 39.07
N ARG A 139 7.75 -19.20 38.21
CA ARG A 139 7.93 -20.61 38.61
C ARG A 139 8.98 -20.78 39.71
N ARG A 140 10.06 -19.98 39.72
CA ARG A 140 11.07 -20.02 40.80
C ARG A 140 10.47 -19.52 42.12
N HIS A 141 9.81 -18.37 42.09
CA HIS A 141 9.17 -17.82 43.29
C HIS A 141 8.05 -18.70 43.82
N ASP A 142 7.29 -19.38 42.96
CA ASP A 142 6.24 -20.29 43.39
C ASP A 142 6.82 -21.54 44.06
N LYS A 143 7.93 -22.07 43.54
CA LYS A 143 8.68 -23.16 44.20
C LYS A 143 9.22 -22.74 45.56
N GLU A 144 9.83 -21.56 45.66
CA GLU A 144 10.33 -21.02 46.94
C GLU A 144 9.20 -20.82 47.94
N ARG A 145 8.09 -20.20 47.53
CA ARG A 145 6.91 -20.02 48.38
C ARG A 145 6.33 -21.35 48.84
N ALA A 146 6.24 -22.34 47.96
CA ALA A 146 5.77 -23.68 48.31
C ALA A 146 6.70 -24.36 49.32
N PHE A 147 8.02 -24.24 49.14
CA PHE A 147 9.02 -24.75 50.08
C PHE A 147 8.86 -24.13 51.47
N TYR A 148 8.78 -22.80 51.56
CA TYR A 148 8.60 -22.13 52.86
C TYR A 148 7.25 -22.44 53.51
N ARG A 149 6.17 -22.55 52.72
CA ARG A 149 4.87 -23.00 53.23
C ARG A 149 4.95 -24.39 53.84
N ALA A 150 5.59 -25.34 53.15
CA ALA A 150 5.78 -26.69 53.67
C ALA A 150 6.63 -26.71 54.94
N GLN A 151 7.69 -25.90 55.01
CA GLN A 151 8.53 -25.79 56.20
C GLN A 151 7.77 -25.20 57.40
N ILE A 152 6.98 -24.15 57.18
CA ILE A 152 6.14 -23.55 58.22
C ILE A 152 5.12 -24.56 58.73
N SER A 153 4.43 -25.28 57.82
CA SER A 153 3.47 -26.32 58.22
C SER A 153 4.13 -27.40 59.07
N ARG A 154 5.29 -27.90 58.63
CA ARG A 154 6.05 -28.90 59.40
C ARG A 154 6.40 -28.41 60.81
N ILE A 155 6.91 -27.18 60.94
CA ILE A 155 7.26 -26.62 62.25
C ILE A 155 6.01 -26.48 63.13
N ARG A 156 4.87 -26.07 62.56
CA ARG A 156 3.60 -25.98 63.30
C ARG A 156 3.16 -27.35 63.82
N GLU A 157 3.20 -28.37 62.99
CA GLU A 157 2.89 -29.75 63.37
C GLU A 157 3.84 -30.25 64.48
N GLU A 158 5.14 -29.99 64.37
CA GLU A 158 6.13 -30.30 65.41
C GLU A 158 5.82 -29.59 66.74
N CYS A 159 5.44 -28.31 66.70
CA CYS A 159 5.03 -27.55 67.88
C CYS A 159 3.73 -28.07 68.50
N GLU A 160 2.73 -28.42 67.69
CA GLU A 160 1.45 -28.99 68.15
C GLU A 160 1.66 -30.35 68.84
N MET A 161 2.51 -31.22 68.27
CA MET A 161 2.91 -32.47 68.90
C MET A 161 3.63 -32.24 70.24
N ALA A 162 4.54 -31.27 70.31
CA ALA A 162 5.22 -30.94 71.57
C ALA A 162 4.24 -30.42 72.64
N LEU A 163 3.30 -29.55 72.25
CA LEU A 163 2.27 -29.01 73.16
C LEU A 163 1.34 -30.10 73.67
N THR A 164 0.87 -30.99 72.80
CA THR A 164 0.01 -32.13 73.19
C THR A 164 0.73 -33.12 74.10
N ALA A 165 2.00 -33.43 73.82
CA ALA A 165 2.82 -34.27 74.70
C ALA A 165 3.03 -33.64 76.09
N MET A 166 3.31 -32.32 76.15
CA MET A 166 3.43 -31.60 77.41
C MET A 166 2.10 -31.57 78.18
N ALA A 167 0.98 -31.34 77.51
CA ALA A 167 -0.35 -31.36 78.13
C ALA A 167 -0.67 -32.75 78.69
N ALA A 168 -0.38 -33.83 77.94
CA ALA A 168 -0.54 -35.20 78.41
C ALA A 168 0.33 -35.49 79.64
N LYS A 169 1.61 -35.09 79.63
CA LYS A 169 2.49 -35.23 80.79
C LYS A 169 1.98 -34.47 82.01
N ASN A 170 1.47 -33.26 81.84
CA ASN A 170 0.91 -32.48 82.95
C ASN A 170 -0.36 -33.14 83.51
N ASN A 171 -1.24 -33.66 82.65
CA ASN A 171 -2.43 -34.41 83.07
C ASN A 171 -2.09 -35.72 83.80
N LEU A 172 -0.97 -36.38 83.49
CA LEU A 172 -0.50 -37.58 84.21
C LEU A 172 0.14 -37.26 85.57
N LEU A 173 0.52 -36.00 85.81
CA LEU A 173 1.12 -35.54 87.07
C LEU A 173 0.08 -34.94 88.04
N ARG A 174 -1.18 -34.84 87.62
CA ARG A 174 -2.34 -34.43 88.44
C ARG A 174 -3.14 -35.64 88.86
#